data_AF-A0A7U2NDW3-F1
#
_entry.id   AF-A0A7U2NDW3-F1
#
_cell.length_a   1.000
_cell.length_b   1.000
_cell.length_c   1.000
_cell.angle_alpha   90.00
_cell.angle_beta   90.00
_cell.angle_gamma   90.00
#
_symmetry.space_group_name_H-M   'P 1'
#
loop_
_entity.id
_entity.type
_entity.pdbx_description
1 polymer ?
#
loop_
_entity_poly.entity_id
_entity_poly.type
_entity_poly.pdbx_seq_one_letter_code
_entity_poly.pdbx_strand_id
1 'polypeptide(L)'
;MKFIYLQIAFIFMISQFIYSQENTNCNVKYKTEVTEYTKQDVYTDKFALVNWDFSDVKEAAIKIEIVPILDCFNKEKAIEYKDPFFINIGNTENGVTGSKVLIHTEMMSKCFKWRVIITKTNCEKTSDWQYYYFISVTNYKK
;
A
#
# COMPACT_ATOMS: atom_id res chain seq x y z
N MET A 1 2.40 25.30 53.78
CA MET A 1 1.45 25.00 52.69
C MET A 1 2.09 25.17 51.30
N LYS A 2 3.25 24.56 51.04
CA LYS A 2 3.89 24.56 49.69
C LYS A 2 4.22 23.15 49.19
N PHE A 3 4.24 22.15 50.07
CA PHE A 3 4.54 20.76 49.74
C PHE A 3 3.32 19.94 49.28
N ILE A 4 2.09 20.42 49.48
CA ILE A 4 0.86 19.70 49.08
C ILE A 4 0.58 19.89 47.58
N TYR A 5 0.96 21.03 46.99
CA TYR A 5 0.77 21.29 45.56
C TYR A 5 1.67 20.43 44.66
N LEU A 6 2.81 19.95 45.18
CA LEU A 6 3.74 19.12 44.41
C LEU A 6 3.23 17.69 44.21
N GLN A 7 2.39 17.18 45.12
CA GLN A 7 1.86 15.81 45.04
C GLN A 7 0.67 15.68 44.07
N ILE A 8 -0.09 16.76 43.85
CA ILE A 8 -1.23 16.77 42.92
C ILE A 8 -0.75 16.79 41.46
N ALA A 9 0.41 17.38 41.18
CA ALA A 9 1.01 17.39 39.84
C ALA A 9 1.51 16.01 39.39
N PHE A 10 1.86 15.11 40.31
CA PHE A 10 2.41 13.79 39.97
C PHE A 10 1.32 12.77 39.59
N ILE A 11 0.10 12.92 40.13
CA ILE A 11 -1.03 12.02 39.85
C ILE A 11 -1.60 12.25 38.44
N PHE A 12 -1.44 13.44 37.87
CA PHE A 12 -1.93 13.75 36.51
C PHE A 12 -1.04 13.21 35.39
N MET A 13 0.18 12.73 35.70
CA MET A 13 1.11 12.22 34.69
C MET A 13 0.90 10.74 34.33
N ILE A 14 0.00 10.04 35.01
CA ILE A 14 -0.19 8.58 34.86
C ILE A 14 -1.41 8.20 34.00
N SER A 15 -2.18 9.18 33.49
CA SER A 15 -3.47 8.92 32.81
C SER A 15 -3.43 8.88 31.28
N GLN A 16 -2.25 8.85 30.64
CA GLN A 16 -2.15 8.91 29.17
C GLN A 16 -1.76 7.58 28.50
N PHE A 17 -1.85 6.44 29.20
CA PHE A 17 -1.84 5.14 28.51
C PHE A 17 -3.23 4.88 27.92
N ILE A 18 -3.54 5.58 26.83
CA ILE A 18 -4.57 5.13 25.90
C ILE A 18 -4.03 3.83 25.32
N TYR A 19 -4.42 2.70 25.91
CA TYR A 19 -4.32 1.42 25.24
C TYR A 19 -5.18 1.52 23.98
N SER A 20 -4.53 1.72 22.83
CA SER A 20 -5.16 1.43 21.55
C SER A 20 -5.52 -0.05 21.61
N GLN A 21 -6.81 -0.35 21.75
CA GLN A 21 -7.28 -1.72 21.59
C GLN A 21 -7.05 -2.06 20.12
N GLU A 22 -6.01 -2.83 19.82
CA GLU A 22 -5.89 -3.48 18.52
C GLU A 22 -7.12 -4.37 18.36
N ASN A 23 -8.05 -3.90 17.53
CA ASN A 23 -9.27 -4.63 17.21
C ASN A 23 -8.87 -5.93 16.49
N THR A 24 -8.89 -7.04 17.23
CA THR A 24 -8.51 -8.39 16.76
C THR A 24 -9.34 -8.86 15.55
N ASN A 25 -10.49 -8.22 15.27
CA ASN A 25 -11.35 -8.50 14.12
C ASN A 25 -10.89 -7.86 12.79
N CYS A 26 -9.79 -7.10 12.80
CA CYS A 26 -9.27 -6.50 11.56
C CYS A 26 -8.28 -7.40 10.80
N ASN A 27 -7.97 -8.60 11.33
CA ASN A 27 -7.10 -9.55 10.64
C ASN A 27 -7.85 -10.28 9.53
N VAL A 28 -7.72 -9.74 8.32
CA VAL A 28 -8.28 -10.28 7.09
C VAL A 28 -7.20 -11.04 6.31
N LYS A 29 -7.54 -12.23 5.82
CA LYS A 29 -6.72 -12.99 4.88
C LYS A 29 -7.12 -12.61 3.45
N TYR A 30 -6.13 -12.39 2.60
CA TYR A 30 -6.30 -12.10 1.18
C TYR A 30 -5.03 -12.49 0.43
N LYS A 31 -5.10 -12.54 -0.90
CA LYS A 31 -3.93 -12.76 -1.76
C LYS A 31 -3.80 -11.60 -2.73
N THR A 32 -2.59 -11.07 -2.82
CA THR A 32 -2.24 -10.04 -3.80
C THR A 32 -0.81 -10.25 -4.25
N GLU A 33 -0.57 -10.13 -5.55
CA GLU A 33 0.76 -10.24 -6.13
C GLU A 33 0.90 -9.33 -7.33
N VAL A 34 2.14 -9.02 -7.67
CA VAL A 34 2.48 -8.36 -8.93
C VAL A 34 3.48 -9.24 -9.65
N THR A 35 3.10 -9.70 -10.84
CA THR A 35 3.93 -10.55 -11.68
C THR A 35 4.34 -9.83 -12.95
N GLU A 36 5.43 -10.28 -13.57
CA GLU A 36 5.78 -9.82 -14.91
C GLU A 36 4.71 -10.24 -15.91
N TYR A 37 4.38 -9.34 -16.83
CA TYR A 37 3.47 -9.60 -17.94
C TYR A 37 4.17 -9.21 -19.23
N THR A 38 4.03 -10.05 -20.25
CA THR A 38 4.59 -9.80 -21.58
C THR A 38 3.45 -9.88 -22.59
N LYS A 39 3.20 -8.77 -23.29
CA LYS A 39 2.31 -8.75 -24.44
C LYS A 39 3.14 -9.02 -25.69
N GLN A 40 2.78 -10.06 -26.45
CA GLN A 40 3.39 -10.27 -27.76
C GLN A 40 3.14 -9.01 -28.61
N ASP A 41 4.16 -8.57 -29.35
CA ASP A 41 4.16 -7.43 -30.29
C ASP A 41 4.41 -6.02 -29.74
N VAL A 42 4.67 -5.84 -28.44
CA VAL A 42 5.07 -4.52 -27.89
C VAL A 42 6.41 -4.62 -27.16
N TYR A 43 7.50 -4.33 -27.87
CA TYR A 43 8.87 -4.47 -27.35
C TYR A 43 9.34 -3.30 -26.46
N THR A 44 8.76 -2.11 -26.65
CA THR A 44 9.12 -0.91 -25.89
C THR A 44 8.44 -0.84 -24.53
N ASP A 45 7.26 -1.45 -24.40
CA ASP A 45 6.50 -1.42 -23.17
C ASP A 45 6.88 -2.55 -22.22
N LYS A 46 7.08 -2.17 -20.96
CA LYS A 46 7.18 -3.08 -19.84
C LYS A 46 5.86 -3.08 -19.09
N PHE A 47 5.40 -4.27 -18.74
CA PHE A 47 4.11 -4.48 -18.12
C PHE A 47 4.27 -5.17 -16.77
N ALA A 48 3.29 -4.93 -15.91
CA ALA A 48 3.12 -5.63 -14.64
C ALA A 48 1.65 -6.06 -14.53
N LEU A 49 1.40 -7.28 -14.11
CA LEU A 49 0.06 -7.76 -13.82
C LEU A 49 -0.15 -7.75 -12.32
N VAL A 50 -1.04 -6.89 -11.85
CA VAL A 50 -1.49 -6.87 -10.45
C VAL A 50 -2.64 -7.86 -10.33
N ASN A 51 -2.46 -8.94 -9.59
CA ASN A 51 -3.49 -9.95 -9.32
C ASN A 51 -4.01 -9.80 -7.89
N TRP A 52 -5.30 -10.02 -7.69
CA TRP A 52 -5.91 -10.03 -6.38
C TRP A 52 -7.01 -11.08 -6.22
N ASP A 53 -7.13 -11.57 -4.99
CA ASP A 53 -8.24 -12.37 -4.51
C ASP A 53 -8.62 -11.91 -3.09
N PHE A 54 -9.78 -11.25 -3.01
CA PHE A 54 -10.40 -10.76 -1.79
C PHE A 54 -11.71 -11.48 -1.49
N SER A 55 -11.94 -12.67 -2.03
CA SER A 55 -13.19 -13.44 -1.84
C SER A 55 -13.48 -13.73 -0.37
N ASP A 56 -12.43 -13.87 0.45
CA ASP A 56 -12.53 -14.12 1.88
C ASP A 56 -12.77 -12.83 2.70
N VAL A 57 -12.72 -11.65 2.07
CA VAL A 57 -12.92 -10.36 2.73
C VAL A 57 -14.39 -9.97 2.65
N LYS A 58 -15.09 -10.10 3.78
CA LYS A 58 -16.50 -9.72 3.90
C LYS A 58 -16.65 -8.27 4.35
N GLU A 59 -17.63 -7.59 3.77
CA GLU A 59 -18.15 -6.29 4.23
C GLU A 59 -17.03 -5.25 4.49
N ALA A 60 -16.19 -5.02 3.49
CA ALA A 60 -15.12 -4.03 3.56
C ALA A 60 -15.01 -3.26 2.24
N ALA A 61 -14.64 -1.98 2.34
CA ALA A 61 -14.15 -1.23 1.19
C ALA A 61 -12.66 -1.56 1.00
N ILE A 62 -12.30 -2.05 -0.17
CA ILE A 62 -10.94 -2.52 -0.47
C ILE A 62 -10.38 -1.70 -1.62
N LYS A 63 -9.14 -1.24 -1.48
CA LYS A 63 -8.43 -0.49 -2.51
C LYS A 63 -6.99 -0.96 -2.59
N ILE A 64 -6.46 -1.02 -3.82
CA ILE A 64 -5.02 -1.15 -4.05
C ILE A 64 -4.52 0.25 -4.41
N GLU A 65 -3.69 0.82 -3.54
CA GLU A 65 -3.00 2.08 -3.81
C GLU A 65 -1.71 1.80 -4.58
N ILE A 66 -1.51 2.50 -5.68
CA ILE A 66 -0.31 2.41 -6.50
C ILE A 66 0.31 3.79 -6.61
N VAL A 67 1.59 3.88 -6.27
CA VAL A 67 2.37 5.12 -6.35
C VAL A 67 3.47 4.93 -7.40
N PRO A 68 3.34 5.55 -8.58
CA PRO A 68 4.40 5.51 -9.58
C PRO A 68 5.64 6.28 -9.09
N ILE A 69 6.82 5.74 -9.39
CA ILE A 69 8.12 6.31 -9.02
C ILE A 69 8.91 6.58 -10.29
N LEU A 70 9.25 7.85 -10.50
CA LEU A 70 9.96 8.30 -11.69
C LEU A 70 11.37 7.73 -11.75
N ASP A 71 12.10 7.85 -10.64
CA ASP A 71 13.45 7.33 -10.54
C ASP A 71 13.68 6.50 -9.27
N CYS A 72 14.06 5.25 -9.51
CA CYS A 72 14.05 4.19 -8.51
C CYS A 72 15.47 4.00 -7.98
N PHE A 73 15.90 4.87 -7.08
CA PHE A 73 17.21 4.75 -6.43
C PHE A 73 17.11 3.86 -5.18
N ASN A 74 17.86 2.75 -5.19
CA ASN A 74 18.15 1.90 -4.04
C ASN A 74 16.95 1.57 -3.13
N LYS A 75 15.89 0.98 -3.71
CA LYS A 75 14.78 0.33 -2.99
C LYS A 75 13.94 1.15 -2.02
N GLU A 76 14.33 2.37 -1.65
CA GLU A 76 13.67 3.11 -0.57
C GLU A 76 13.72 4.64 -0.70
N LYS A 77 14.63 5.20 -1.52
CA LYS A 77 14.80 6.65 -1.67
C LYS A 77 14.44 7.07 -3.10
N ALA A 78 13.15 7.12 -3.39
CA ALA A 78 12.71 7.80 -4.59
C ALA A 78 13.03 9.30 -4.48
N ILE A 79 13.55 9.86 -5.55
CA ILE A 79 13.82 11.30 -5.67
C ILE A 79 12.54 12.04 -6.06
N GLU A 80 11.65 11.37 -6.79
CA GLU A 80 10.43 11.98 -7.34
C GLU A 80 9.31 10.95 -7.47
N TYR A 81 8.14 11.29 -6.92
CA TYR A 81 6.92 10.49 -6.95
C TYR A 81 5.89 11.18 -7.83
N LYS A 82 5.04 10.38 -8.48
CA LYS A 82 3.81 10.87 -9.11
C LYS A 82 2.61 10.69 -8.18
N ASP A 83 1.52 11.34 -8.56
CA ASP A 83 0.25 11.19 -7.85
C ASP A 83 -0.17 9.71 -7.79
N PRO A 84 -0.60 9.24 -6.61
CA PRO A 84 -1.08 7.88 -6.46
C PRO A 84 -2.42 7.70 -7.19
N PHE A 85 -2.67 6.48 -7.64
CA PHE A 85 -4.00 6.09 -8.11
C PHE A 85 -4.47 4.81 -7.40
N PHE A 86 -5.79 4.57 -7.48
CA PHE A 86 -6.45 3.51 -6.73
C PHE A 86 -7.17 2.55 -7.67
N ILE A 87 -6.98 1.25 -7.43
CA ILE A 87 -7.88 0.21 -7.95
C ILE A 87 -8.92 -0.04 -6.87
N ASN A 88 -10.16 0.40 -7.10
CA ASN A 88 -11.27 0.20 -6.16
C ASN A 88 -11.88 -1.18 -6.42
N ILE A 89 -11.84 -2.06 -5.42
CA ILE A 89 -12.27 -3.46 -5.52
C ILE A 89 -13.72 -3.61 -5.08
N GLY A 90 -14.47 -4.49 -5.75
CA GLY A 90 -15.88 -4.74 -5.49
C GLY A 90 -16.82 -3.79 -6.21
N ASN A 91 -16.31 -2.94 -7.11
CA ASN A 91 -17.14 -2.14 -8.01
C ASN A 91 -17.47 -2.93 -9.30
N THR A 92 -18.28 -2.37 -10.19
CA THR A 92 -18.69 -3.03 -11.45
C THR A 92 -17.53 -3.32 -12.39
N GLU A 93 -16.42 -2.59 -12.27
CA GLU A 93 -15.24 -2.72 -13.12
C GLU A 93 -14.24 -3.75 -12.57
N ASN A 94 -14.15 -3.88 -11.25
CA ASN A 94 -13.17 -4.71 -10.55
C ASN A 94 -13.91 -5.58 -9.53
N GLY A 95 -14.10 -6.86 -9.87
CA GLY A 95 -14.66 -7.85 -8.95
C GLY A 95 -13.77 -8.12 -7.73
N VAL A 96 -14.28 -8.91 -6.78
CA VAL A 96 -13.53 -9.34 -5.57
C VAL A 96 -12.28 -10.18 -5.91
N THR A 97 -12.27 -10.82 -7.08
CA THR A 97 -11.11 -11.44 -7.71
C THR A 97 -10.86 -10.79 -9.05
N GLY A 98 -9.61 -10.57 -9.42
CA GLY A 98 -9.31 -9.99 -10.71
C GLY A 98 -7.83 -9.69 -10.91
N SER A 99 -7.58 -9.02 -12.03
CA SER A 99 -6.24 -8.61 -12.41
C SER A 99 -6.29 -7.29 -13.18
N LYS A 100 -5.25 -6.46 -13.04
CA LYS A 100 -5.08 -5.23 -13.82
C LYS A 100 -3.67 -5.17 -14.38
N VAL A 101 -3.57 -4.92 -15.68
CA VAL A 101 -2.30 -4.66 -16.34
C VAL A 101 -1.90 -3.20 -16.10
N LEU A 102 -0.66 -3.00 -15.69
CA LEU A 102 -0.01 -1.71 -15.58
C LEU A 102 1.08 -1.60 -16.63
N ILE A 103 1.20 -0.41 -17.24
CA ILE A 103 2.13 -0.15 -18.33
C ILE A 103 3.06 0.98 -17.90
N HIS A 104 4.37 0.73 -18.01
CA HIS A 104 5.38 1.67 -17.51
C HIS A 104 5.35 3.05 -18.21
N THR A 105 4.94 3.11 -19.48
CA THR A 105 4.81 4.32 -20.30
C THR A 105 3.57 5.13 -19.94
N GLU A 106 2.43 4.48 -19.69
CA GLU A 106 1.21 5.16 -19.22
C GLU A 106 1.41 5.78 -17.83
N MET A 107 2.07 5.04 -16.94
CA MET A 107 2.47 5.56 -15.63
C MET A 107 3.65 6.56 -15.74
N MET A 108 4.34 6.56 -16.89
CA MET A 108 5.64 7.17 -17.15
C MET A 108 6.56 7.07 -15.93
N SER A 109 6.82 5.84 -15.50
CA SER A 109 7.57 5.52 -14.28
C SER A 109 8.44 4.29 -14.49
N LYS A 110 9.60 4.20 -13.84
CA LYS A 110 10.50 3.04 -13.95
C LYS A 110 10.15 1.92 -12.97
N CYS A 111 9.52 2.26 -11.86
CA CYS A 111 9.01 1.33 -10.86
C CYS A 111 7.81 1.95 -10.16
N PHE A 112 7.15 1.16 -9.32
CA PHE A 112 6.09 1.65 -8.44
C PHE A 112 6.14 0.90 -7.12
N LYS A 113 5.58 1.53 -6.10
CA LYS A 113 5.21 0.84 -4.87
C LYS A 113 3.70 0.73 -4.77
N TRP A 114 3.24 -0.31 -4.12
CA TRP A 114 1.83 -0.56 -3.95
C TRP A 114 1.54 -1.15 -2.58
N ARG A 115 0.31 -0.98 -2.11
CA ARG A 115 -0.19 -1.57 -0.87
C ARG A 115 -1.70 -1.74 -0.93
N VAL A 116 -2.22 -2.60 -0.07
CA VAL A 116 -3.65 -2.84 0.08
C VAL A 116 -4.16 -2.03 1.27
N ILE A 117 -5.29 -1.36 1.07
CA ILE A 117 -6.03 -0.66 2.11
C ILE A 117 -7.40 -1.32 2.22
N ILE A 118 -7.72 -1.82 3.41
CA ILE A 118 -9.00 -2.45 3.75
C ILE A 118 -9.66 -1.60 4.83
N THR A 119 -10.78 -0.99 4.50
CA THR A 119 -11.57 -0.18 5.43
C THR A 119 -12.87 -0.90 5.76
N LYS A 120 -13.06 -1.23 7.03
CA LYS A 120 -14.31 -1.70 7.63
C LYS A 120 -14.89 -0.60 8.52
N THR A 121 -16.15 -0.73 8.92
CA THR A 121 -16.85 0.27 9.76
C THR A 121 -16.07 0.72 11.00
N ASN A 122 -15.30 -0.18 11.63
CA ASN A 122 -14.59 0.09 12.88
C ASN A 122 -13.07 -0.15 12.80
N CYS A 123 -12.52 -0.38 11.60
CA CYS A 123 -11.08 -0.58 11.46
C CYS A 123 -10.58 -0.27 10.05
N GLU A 124 -9.37 0.25 9.96
CA GLU A 124 -8.62 0.37 8.72
C GLU A 124 -7.34 -0.45 8.86
N LYS A 125 -7.07 -1.30 7.87
CA LYS A 125 -5.83 -2.07 7.79
C LYS A 125 -5.14 -1.73 6.49
N THR A 126 -3.88 -1.33 6.61
CA THR A 126 -3.02 -1.01 5.48
C THR A 126 -1.84 -1.98 5.48
N SER A 127 -1.58 -2.62 4.34
CA SER A 127 -0.42 -3.51 4.20
C SER A 127 0.87 -2.72 4.16
N ASP A 128 1.99 -3.40 4.43
CA ASP A 128 3.31 -2.87 4.13
C ASP A 128 3.44 -2.57 2.64
N TRP A 129 4.32 -1.63 2.31
CA TRP A 129 4.65 -1.30 0.93
C TRP A 129 5.37 -2.47 0.26
N GLN A 130 4.89 -2.83 -0.92
CA GLN A 130 5.54 -3.75 -1.85
C GLN A 130 6.07 -2.95 -3.04
N TYR A 131 7.13 -3.42 -3.69
CA TYR A 131 7.79 -2.72 -4.79
C TYR A 131 7.88 -3.59 -6.04
N TYR A 132 7.63 -2.99 -7.19
CA TYR A 132 7.82 -3.64 -8.49
C TYR A 132 8.60 -2.74 -9.43
N TYR A 133 9.57 -3.31 -10.14
CA TYR A 133 10.46 -2.61 -11.06
C TYR A 133 10.17 -3.06 -12.48
N PHE A 134 9.70 -2.15 -13.33
CA PHE A 134 9.54 -2.43 -14.76
C PHE A 134 10.90 -2.61 -15.46
N ILE A 135 11.90 -1.90 -14.96
CA ILE A 135 13.27 -1.90 -15.48
C ILE A 135 14.19 -2.29 -14.33
N SER A 136 14.99 -3.36 -14.52
CA SER A 136 15.92 -3.83 -13.51
C SER A 136 16.95 -2.75 -13.16
N VAL A 137 17.21 -2.56 -11.86
CA VAL A 137 18.27 -1.67 -11.37
C VAL A 137 19.63 -2.36 -11.60
N THR A 138 20.06 -2.45 -12.86
CA THR A 138 21.38 -2.97 -13.23
C THR A 138 22.20 -1.82 -13.82
N ASN A 139 23.24 -1.42 -13.08
CA ASN A 139 24.32 -0.50 -13.45
C ASN A 139 24.01 1.00 -13.44
N TYR A 140 23.84 1.58 -12.25
CA TYR A 140 24.54 2.85 -12.00
C TYR A 140 26.00 2.50 -11.73
N LYS A 141 26.80 2.35 -12.80
CA LYS A 141 28.26 2.38 -12.63
C LYS A 141 28.59 3.77 -12.09
N LYS A 142 29.21 3.80 -10.90
CA LYS A 142 29.89 4.97 -10.33
C LYS A 142 30.86 5.57 -11.35
#